data_AF-A0AB33CNP6-F1
#
_entry.id   AF-A0AB33CNP6-F1
#
_cell.length_a   1.000
_cell.length_b   1.000
_cell.length_c   1.000
_cell.angle_alpha   90.00
_cell.angle_beta   90.00
_cell.angle_gamma   90.00
#
_symmetry.space_group_name_H-M   'P 1'
#
loop_
_entity.id
_entity.type
_entity.pdbx_description
1 polymer ?
#
loop_
_entity_poly.entity_id
_entity_poly.type
_entity_poly.pdbx_seq_one_letter_code
_entity_poly.pdbx_strand_id
1 'polypeptide(L)'
;MSKTKISVSGLAHLLAKLLGYDIYTLSRAANIPRANVASWLGGNIRGLRVNTIVELMGMLGLRLDAGAWRLDPERVHFWRIQLGAFTKADEALAAVELLSRLLGANSAVTQVLPPKGVRVGGGLSRTDYYMIGGEDCRVAVSVTQPFFRKVRITPEVAKGAVWRDDNRHHTMSVPASHWRQLVARDMTVKEFDQAFEQSTGAMDWSDLALAARQFNLTPEDLLGWVRDRYEPDLGSQAAAEDVDVGSSRNVILLGRDSTPSRAGAYG
;
A
#
# COMPACT_ATOMS: atom_id res chain seq x y z
N MET A 1 8.06 5.11 -29.25
CA MET A 1 7.55 4.27 -28.15
C MET A 1 7.21 2.88 -28.68
N SER A 2 8.03 1.87 -28.41
CA SER A 2 7.78 0.49 -28.87
C SER A 2 6.59 -0.10 -28.09
N LYS A 3 5.49 -0.38 -28.78
CA LYS A 3 4.37 -1.15 -28.24
C LYS A 3 4.79 -2.62 -28.16
N THR A 4 5.56 -2.98 -27.13
CA THR A 4 5.80 -4.40 -26.78
C THR A 4 4.45 -5.02 -26.43
N LYS A 5 3.84 -5.75 -27.37
CA LYS A 5 2.64 -6.56 -27.12
C LYS A 5 3.11 -7.77 -26.32
N ILE A 6 2.65 -7.87 -25.07
CA ILE A 6 2.90 -9.04 -24.23
C ILE A 6 1.79 -10.06 -24.55
N SER A 7 2.17 -11.29 -24.87
CA SER A 7 1.19 -12.37 -25.03
C SER A 7 0.60 -12.77 -23.68
N VAL A 8 -0.60 -13.34 -23.66
CA VAL A 8 -1.24 -13.84 -22.43
C VAL A 8 -0.34 -14.85 -21.71
N SER A 9 0.32 -15.73 -22.46
CA SER A 9 1.29 -16.69 -21.91
C SER A 9 2.53 -16.02 -21.32
N GLY A 10 3.04 -14.97 -21.98
CA GLY A 10 4.18 -14.20 -21.49
C GLY A 10 3.85 -13.45 -20.21
N LEU A 11 2.64 -12.90 -20.12
CA LEU A 11 2.13 -12.28 -18.91
C LEU A 11 2.03 -13.29 -17.76
N ALA A 12 1.43 -14.46 -18.02
CA ALA A 12 1.32 -15.54 -17.04
C ALA A 12 2.70 -16.01 -16.56
N HIS A 13 3.66 -16.16 -17.47
CA HIS A 13 5.02 -16.57 -17.14
C HIS A 13 5.75 -15.55 -16.25
N LEU A 14 5.62 -14.26 -16.55
CA LEU A 14 6.20 -13.19 -15.75
C LEU A 14 5.62 -13.17 -14.33
N LEU A 15 4.29 -13.25 -14.20
CA LEU A 15 3.62 -13.27 -12.91
C LEU A 15 3.96 -14.53 -12.11
N ALA A 16 3.97 -15.70 -12.73
CA ALA A 16 4.38 -16.94 -12.08
C ALA A 16 5.81 -16.82 -11.51
N LYS A 17 6.73 -16.23 -12.27
CA LYS A 17 8.12 -16.00 -11.82
C LYS A 17 8.19 -15.03 -10.62
N LEU A 18 7.43 -13.93 -10.65
CA LEU A 18 7.41 -12.96 -9.54
C LEU A 18 6.73 -13.48 -8.29
N LEU A 19 5.69 -14.31 -8.44
CA LEU A 19 5.00 -14.97 -7.32
C LEU A 19 5.83 -16.16 -6.79
N GLY A 20 6.80 -16.65 -7.56
CA GLY A 20 7.61 -17.81 -7.23
C GLY A 20 6.86 -19.13 -7.40
N TYR A 21 5.83 -19.16 -8.24
CA TYR A 21 5.12 -20.39 -8.57
C TYR A 21 5.89 -21.18 -9.62
N ASP A 22 6.14 -22.46 -9.32
CA ASP A 22 6.67 -23.40 -10.27
C ASP A 22 5.56 -24.02 -11.13
N ILE A 23 5.95 -24.65 -12.24
CA ILE A 23 5.02 -25.35 -13.14
C ILE A 23 4.24 -26.43 -12.37
N TYR A 24 4.85 -27.03 -11.36
CA TYR A 24 4.20 -28.05 -10.54
C TYR A 24 3.05 -27.47 -9.71
N THR A 25 3.24 -26.34 -9.03
CA THR A 25 2.21 -25.66 -8.24
C THR A 25 1.05 -25.23 -9.14
N LEU A 26 1.35 -24.65 -10.30
CA LEU A 26 0.32 -24.25 -11.27
C LEU A 26 -0.45 -25.45 -11.82
N SER A 27 0.24 -26.53 -12.17
CA SER A 27 -0.35 -27.79 -12.63
C SER A 27 -1.27 -28.42 -11.59
N ARG A 28 -0.85 -28.44 -10.32
CA ARG A 28 -1.63 -29.01 -9.22
C ARG A 28 -2.85 -28.16 -8.88
N ALA A 29 -2.70 -26.84 -8.83
CA ALA A 29 -3.78 -25.93 -8.48
C ALA A 29 -4.87 -25.91 -9.58
N ALA A 30 -4.46 -25.99 -10.85
CA ALA A 30 -5.39 -26.02 -11.97
C ALA A 30 -5.92 -27.43 -12.33
N ASN A 31 -5.39 -28.48 -11.71
CA ASN A 31 -5.63 -29.88 -12.08
C ASN A 31 -5.36 -30.19 -13.57
N ILE A 32 -4.21 -29.73 -14.09
CA ILE A 32 -3.81 -29.87 -15.50
C ILE A 32 -2.47 -30.62 -15.58
N PRO A 33 -2.24 -31.46 -16.61
CA PRO A 33 -0.91 -32.03 -16.86
C PRO A 33 0.20 -30.97 -16.98
N ARG A 34 1.35 -31.22 -16.34
CA ARG A 34 2.50 -30.30 -16.35
C ARG A 34 2.96 -29.94 -17.76
N ALA A 35 2.92 -30.89 -18.68
CA ALA A 35 3.30 -30.68 -20.08
C ALA A 35 2.43 -29.60 -20.76
N ASN A 36 1.14 -29.55 -20.45
CA ASN A 36 0.22 -28.57 -21.03
C ASN A 36 0.47 -27.17 -20.45
N VAL A 37 0.74 -27.07 -19.14
CA VAL A 37 1.11 -25.80 -18.50
C VAL A 37 2.44 -25.28 -19.05
N ALA A 38 3.46 -26.15 -19.17
CA ALA A 38 4.75 -25.78 -19.74
C ALA A 38 4.65 -25.35 -21.22
N SER A 39 3.89 -26.09 -22.02
CA SER A 39 3.60 -25.77 -23.42
C SER A 39 2.92 -24.40 -23.57
N TRP A 40 1.93 -24.13 -22.71
CA TRP A 40 1.22 -22.86 -22.70
C TRP A 40 2.08 -21.68 -22.28
N LEU A 41 2.85 -21.81 -21.20
CA LEU A 41 3.82 -20.78 -20.78
C LEU A 41 4.89 -20.53 -21.85
N GLY A 42 5.24 -21.55 -22.63
CA GLY A 42 6.09 -21.46 -23.82
C GLY A 42 5.43 -20.80 -25.05
N GLY A 43 4.17 -20.36 -24.94
CA GLY A 43 3.45 -19.67 -26.00
C GLY A 43 2.55 -20.55 -26.88
N ASN A 44 2.48 -21.85 -26.62
CA ASN A 44 1.64 -22.76 -27.39
C ASN A 44 0.28 -22.96 -26.69
N ILE A 45 -0.75 -22.32 -27.24
CA ILE A 45 -2.12 -22.37 -26.71
C ILE A 45 -2.81 -23.70 -27.06
N ARG A 46 -2.28 -24.48 -28.00
CA ARG A 46 -2.86 -25.75 -28.44
C ARG A 46 -2.74 -26.78 -27.31
N GLY A 47 -3.82 -26.94 -26.54
CA GLY A 47 -3.89 -27.90 -25.44
C GLY A 47 -4.65 -27.41 -24.21
N LEU A 48 -4.96 -26.11 -24.11
CA LEU A 48 -5.75 -25.56 -23.01
C LEU A 48 -7.06 -24.96 -23.50
N ARG A 49 -8.13 -25.20 -22.74
CA ARG A 49 -9.42 -24.53 -22.94
C ARG A 49 -9.33 -23.10 -22.41
N VAL A 50 -10.13 -22.20 -22.99
CA VAL A 50 -10.16 -20.78 -22.59
C VAL A 50 -10.52 -20.63 -21.10
N ASN A 51 -11.50 -21.38 -20.60
CA ASN A 51 -11.89 -21.33 -19.18
C ASN A 51 -10.73 -21.70 -18.25
N THR A 52 -9.95 -22.71 -18.63
CA THR A 52 -8.77 -23.14 -17.87
C THR A 52 -7.68 -22.06 -17.85
N ILE A 53 -7.52 -21.31 -18.95
CA ILE A 53 -6.64 -20.14 -18.99
C ILE A 53 -7.15 -19.06 -18.04
N VAL A 54 -8.46 -18.82 -18.00
CA VAL A 54 -9.07 -17.84 -17.08
C VAL A 54 -8.86 -18.24 -15.63
N GLU A 55 -9.05 -19.50 -15.27
CA GLU A 55 -8.77 -20.03 -13.93
C GLU A 55 -7.29 -19.87 -13.55
N LEU A 56 -6.37 -20.23 -14.45
CA LEU A 56 -4.93 -20.06 -14.25
C LEU A 56 -4.55 -18.59 -14.01
N MET A 57 -5.10 -17.68 -14.82
CA MET A 57 -4.86 -16.25 -14.68
C MET A 57 -5.47 -15.70 -13.38
N GLY A 58 -6.66 -16.17 -12.98
CA GLY A 58 -7.28 -15.87 -11.69
C GLY A 58 -6.39 -16.25 -10.51
N MET A 59 -5.77 -17.43 -10.55
CA MET A 59 -4.82 -17.85 -9.50
C MET A 59 -3.58 -16.95 -9.43
N LEU A 60 -3.13 -16.44 -10.58
CA LEU A 60 -2.05 -15.45 -10.66
C LEU A 60 -2.48 -14.05 -10.21
N GLY A 61 -3.74 -13.85 -9.80
CA GLY A 61 -4.27 -12.58 -9.32
C GLY A 61 -4.75 -11.66 -10.45
N LEU A 62 -5.08 -12.21 -11.62
CA LEU A 62 -5.63 -11.44 -12.72
C LEU A 62 -7.11 -11.76 -12.95
N ARG A 63 -7.90 -10.70 -13.13
CA ARG A 63 -9.31 -10.78 -13.51
C ARG A 63 -9.46 -10.35 -14.97
N LEU A 64 -10.35 -11.02 -15.69
CA LEU A 64 -10.75 -10.60 -17.03
C LEU A 64 -11.94 -9.65 -16.90
N ASP A 65 -11.74 -8.39 -17.26
CA ASP A 65 -12.76 -7.34 -17.20
C ASP A 65 -12.85 -6.62 -18.55
N ALA A 66 -14.05 -6.51 -19.11
CA ALA A 66 -14.31 -5.93 -20.44
C ALA A 66 -13.35 -6.41 -21.56
N GLY A 67 -12.91 -7.68 -21.50
CA GLY A 67 -11.97 -8.26 -22.47
C GLY A 67 -10.49 -7.91 -22.26
N ALA A 68 -10.15 -7.20 -21.19
CA ALA A 68 -8.78 -6.88 -20.79
C ALA A 68 -8.41 -7.56 -19.46
N TRP A 69 -7.17 -8.04 -19.36
CA TRP A 69 -6.64 -8.56 -18.10
C TRP A 69 -6.26 -7.40 -17.17
N ARG A 70 -6.79 -7.41 -15.95
CA ARG A 70 -6.51 -6.44 -14.89
C ARG A 70 -6.08 -7.16 -13.62
N LEU A 71 -5.36 -6.47 -12.75
CA LEU A 71 -5.11 -6.98 -11.40
C LEU A 71 -6.42 -7.10 -10.65
N ASP A 72 -6.56 -8.15 -9.85
CA ASP A 72 -7.72 -8.33 -9.00
C ASP A 72 -7.72 -7.27 -7.88
N PRO A 73 -8.71 -6.36 -7.81
CA PRO A 73 -8.75 -5.30 -6.81
C PRO A 73 -9.03 -5.83 -5.40
N GLU A 74 -9.62 -7.03 -5.28
CA GLU A 74 -9.96 -7.67 -4.00
C GLU A 74 -8.76 -8.39 -3.36
N ARG A 75 -7.57 -8.32 -3.99
CA ARG A 75 -6.37 -9.01 -3.54
C ARG A 75 -5.17 -8.07 -3.45
N VAL A 76 -4.34 -8.29 -2.43
CA VAL A 76 -2.99 -7.71 -2.35
C VAL A 76 -2.02 -8.61 -3.12
N HIS A 77 -1.36 -8.06 -4.14
CA HIS A 77 -0.42 -8.79 -4.98
C HIS A 77 1.00 -8.69 -4.40
N PHE A 78 1.63 -9.84 -4.13
CA PHE A 78 2.98 -9.88 -3.58
C PHE A 78 4.00 -10.27 -4.64
N TRP A 79 4.74 -9.30 -5.16
CA TRP A 79 5.77 -9.57 -6.15
C TRP A 79 7.15 -9.71 -5.50
N ARG A 80 7.91 -10.71 -5.92
CA ARG A 80 9.27 -10.96 -5.45
C ARG A 80 10.26 -10.82 -6.58
N ILE A 81 11.27 -9.98 -6.34
CA ILE A 81 12.40 -9.78 -7.24
C ILE A 81 13.65 -10.22 -6.51
N GLN A 82 14.39 -11.15 -7.10
CA GLN A 82 15.68 -11.59 -6.59
C GLN A 82 16.77 -11.15 -7.56
N LEU A 83 17.68 -10.32 -7.07
CA LEU A 83 18.89 -9.93 -7.78
C LEU A 83 20.05 -10.78 -7.27
N GLY A 84 20.67 -11.54 -8.16
CA GLY A 84 21.95 -12.18 -7.90
C GLY A 84 23.11 -11.18 -7.98
N ALA A 85 24.31 -11.63 -7.58
CA ALA A 85 25.52 -10.81 -7.63
C ALA A 85 25.87 -10.32 -9.05
N PHE A 86 25.49 -11.09 -10.08
CA PHE A 86 25.81 -10.82 -11.49
C PHE A 86 24.60 -10.51 -12.37
N THR A 87 23.38 -10.53 -11.83
CA THR A 87 22.17 -10.24 -12.60
C THR A 87 22.11 -8.75 -12.93
N LYS A 88 21.77 -8.35 -14.16
CA LYS A 88 21.60 -6.93 -14.49
C LYS A 88 20.33 -6.41 -13.82
N ALA A 89 20.40 -5.22 -13.21
CA ALA A 89 19.25 -4.62 -12.53
C ALA A 89 18.09 -4.39 -13.51
N ASP A 90 18.41 -3.92 -14.71
CA ASP A 90 17.43 -3.65 -15.77
C ASP A 90 16.66 -4.91 -16.17
N GLU A 91 17.32 -6.06 -16.26
CA GLU A 91 16.67 -7.34 -16.59
C GLU A 91 15.72 -7.81 -15.47
N ALA A 92 16.10 -7.59 -14.21
CA ALA A 92 15.26 -7.94 -13.06
C ALA A 92 14.04 -7.02 -12.94
N LEU A 93 14.22 -5.73 -13.26
CA LEU A 93 13.18 -4.70 -13.20
C LEU A 93 12.29 -4.67 -14.44
N ALA A 94 12.76 -5.19 -15.59
CA ALA A 94 11.97 -5.25 -16.83
C ALA A 94 10.63 -5.98 -16.63
N ALA A 95 10.57 -6.98 -15.76
CA ALA A 95 9.32 -7.66 -15.42
C ALA A 95 8.31 -6.69 -14.76
N VAL A 96 8.77 -5.87 -13.82
CA VAL A 96 7.94 -4.83 -13.19
C VAL A 96 7.55 -3.76 -14.19
N GLU A 97 8.48 -3.36 -15.06
CA GLU A 97 8.20 -2.38 -16.12
C GLU A 97 7.11 -2.87 -17.07
N LEU A 98 7.14 -4.15 -17.46
CA LEU A 98 6.10 -4.73 -18.30
C LEU A 98 4.75 -4.84 -17.59
N LEU A 99 4.76 -5.18 -16.30
CA LEU A 99 3.55 -5.28 -15.48
C LEU A 99 3.01 -3.93 -15.01
N SER A 100 3.81 -2.85 -15.10
CA SER A 100 3.39 -1.52 -14.69
C SER A 100 2.13 -1.03 -15.42
N ARG A 101 1.91 -1.52 -16.64
CA ARG A 101 0.69 -1.25 -17.43
C ARG A 101 -0.59 -1.78 -16.77
N LEU A 102 -0.48 -2.73 -15.85
CA LEU A 102 -1.61 -3.29 -15.11
C LEU A 102 -1.93 -2.53 -13.83
N LEU A 103 -1.02 -1.64 -13.37
CA LEU A 103 -1.20 -0.87 -12.13
C LEU A 103 -2.23 0.26 -12.27
N GLY A 104 -2.75 0.51 -13.48
CA GLY A 104 -3.65 1.62 -13.75
C GLY A 104 -2.95 2.98 -13.73
N ALA A 105 -3.67 4.02 -14.12
CA ALA A 105 -3.19 5.40 -14.06
C ALA A 105 -3.17 5.89 -12.61
N ASN A 106 -2.24 6.80 -12.28
CA ASN A 106 -2.12 7.45 -10.97
C ASN A 106 -1.86 6.51 -9.78
N SER A 107 -1.29 5.32 -10.02
CA SER A 107 -0.81 4.49 -8.92
C SER A 107 0.31 5.21 -8.17
N ALA A 108 0.32 5.14 -6.85
CA ALA A 108 1.32 5.77 -6.01
C ALA A 108 2.29 4.70 -5.49
N VAL A 109 3.61 4.97 -5.54
CA VAL A 109 4.65 4.08 -5.03
C VAL A 109 5.38 4.71 -3.85
N THR A 110 5.73 3.89 -2.86
CA THR A 110 6.55 4.30 -1.71
C THR A 110 7.39 3.14 -1.19
N GLN A 111 8.54 3.45 -0.59
CA GLN A 111 9.39 2.45 0.07
C GLN A 111 8.97 2.27 1.52
N VAL A 112 8.77 1.03 1.95
CA VAL A 112 8.42 0.70 3.34
C VAL A 112 9.69 0.42 4.12
N LEU A 113 9.91 1.19 5.18
CA LEU A 113 10.98 0.99 6.13
C LEU A 113 10.51 0.07 7.27
N PRO A 114 11.37 -0.86 7.73
CA PRO A 114 11.06 -1.66 8.89
C PRO A 114 10.91 -0.81 10.15
N PRO A 115 10.09 -1.27 11.11
CA PRO A 115 10.03 -0.66 12.44
C PRO A 115 11.41 -0.64 13.11
N LYS A 116 11.65 0.38 13.94
CA LYS A 116 12.90 0.50 14.72
C LYS A 116 13.16 -0.80 15.49
N GLY A 117 14.38 -1.35 15.36
CA GLY A 117 14.81 -2.57 16.03
C GLY A 117 14.59 -3.86 15.24
N VAL A 118 13.83 -3.84 14.13
CA VAL A 118 13.67 -5.01 13.25
C VAL A 118 14.78 -5.02 12.20
N ARG A 119 15.72 -5.95 12.32
CA ARG A 119 16.74 -6.19 11.27
C ARG A 119 16.12 -7.00 10.14
N VAL A 120 16.02 -6.39 8.97
CA VAL A 120 15.51 -7.01 7.74
C VAL A 120 16.71 -7.39 6.88
N GLY A 121 17.14 -8.63 6.99
CA GLY A 121 18.30 -9.14 6.29
C GLY A 121 19.36 -9.66 7.26
N GLY A 122 19.88 -10.84 6.93
CA GLY A 122 21.05 -11.45 7.54
C GLY A 122 22.10 -11.69 6.46
N GLY A 123 23.36 -11.35 6.77
CA GLY A 123 24.51 -11.66 5.91
C GLY A 123 24.69 -10.72 4.71
N LEU A 124 25.06 -11.30 3.56
CA LEU A 124 25.48 -10.60 2.33
C LEU A 124 24.30 -10.07 1.47
N SER A 125 23.06 -10.17 1.96
CA SER A 125 21.86 -9.77 1.20
C SER A 125 20.92 -8.91 2.04
N ARG A 126 20.28 -7.96 1.36
CA ARG A 126 19.30 -7.01 1.89
C ARG A 126 18.00 -7.19 1.12
N THR A 127 16.86 -7.11 1.80
CA THR A 127 15.55 -7.08 1.15
C THR A 127 14.87 -5.75 1.44
N ASP A 128 14.58 -5.00 0.38
CA ASP A 128 13.82 -3.78 0.43
C ASP A 128 12.36 -4.04 0.04
N TYR A 129 11.43 -3.36 0.70
CA TYR A 129 10.00 -3.53 0.49
C TYR A 129 9.41 -2.23 -0.06
N TYR A 130 8.52 -2.36 -1.03
CA TYR A 130 7.82 -1.26 -1.68
C TYR A 130 6.33 -1.57 -1.69
N MET A 131 5.51 -0.54 -1.53
CA MET A 131 4.07 -0.63 -1.71
C MET A 131 3.69 0.27 -2.89
N ILE A 132 2.81 -0.25 -3.74
CA ILE A 132 2.20 0.44 -4.85
C ILE A 132 0.68 0.34 -4.66
N GLY A 133 0.03 1.47 -4.48
CA GLY A 133 -1.42 1.56 -4.26
C GLY A 133 -2.09 2.46 -5.28
N GLY A 134 -3.28 2.10 -5.73
CA GLY A 134 -4.16 2.91 -6.57
C GLY A 134 -5.60 2.44 -6.42
N GLU A 135 -6.53 3.09 -7.12
CA GLU A 135 -7.97 2.78 -7.06
C GLU A 135 -8.25 1.29 -7.30
N ASP A 136 -7.58 0.72 -8.31
CA ASP A 136 -7.80 -0.66 -8.76
C ASP A 136 -6.62 -1.61 -8.45
N CYS A 137 -5.57 -1.17 -7.75
CA CYS A 137 -4.41 -2.02 -7.52
C CYS A 137 -3.76 -1.86 -6.14
N ARG A 138 -3.37 -2.99 -5.56
CA ARG A 138 -2.67 -3.09 -4.28
C ARG A 138 -1.53 -4.07 -4.44
N VAL A 139 -0.31 -3.57 -4.57
CA VAL A 139 0.86 -4.38 -4.86
C VAL A 139 1.96 -4.12 -3.84
N ALA A 140 2.41 -5.18 -3.18
CA ALA A 140 3.60 -5.19 -2.35
C ALA A 140 4.75 -5.84 -3.12
N VAL A 141 5.85 -5.12 -3.30
CA VAL A 141 7.03 -5.64 -4.01
C VAL A 141 8.19 -5.79 -3.04
N SER A 142 8.78 -6.98 -3.01
CA SER A 142 9.99 -7.29 -2.24
C SER A 142 11.17 -7.46 -3.19
N VAL A 143 12.24 -6.69 -2.95
CA VAL A 143 13.46 -6.69 -3.76
C VAL A 143 14.61 -7.19 -2.90
N THR A 144 14.98 -8.45 -3.09
CA THR A 144 16.16 -9.05 -2.46
C THR A 144 17.37 -8.78 -3.34
N GLN A 145 18.40 -8.16 -2.77
CA GLN A 145 19.62 -7.76 -3.47
C GLN A 145 20.87 -7.94 -2.61
N PRO A 146 22.07 -8.07 -3.22
CA PRO A 146 23.32 -8.06 -2.48
C PRO A 146 23.51 -6.73 -1.74
N PHE A 147 24.11 -6.74 -0.55
CA PHE A 147 24.23 -5.56 0.32
C PHE A 147 24.96 -4.36 -0.33
N PHE A 148 25.83 -4.61 -1.31
CA PHE A 148 26.59 -3.59 -2.04
C PHE A 148 25.82 -2.97 -3.20
N ARG A 149 24.64 -3.48 -3.54
CA ARG A 149 23.77 -2.94 -4.60
C ARG A 149 22.60 -2.19 -4.01
N LYS A 150 22.19 -1.13 -4.71
CA LYS A 150 21.03 -0.30 -4.36
C LYS A 150 20.12 -0.18 -5.57
N VAL A 151 19.26 -1.17 -5.74
CA VAL A 151 18.16 -1.18 -6.71
C VAL A 151 16.91 -0.68 -6.00
N ARG A 152 16.21 0.23 -6.67
CA ARG A 152 14.99 0.86 -6.17
C ARG A 152 13.87 0.75 -7.19
N ILE A 153 12.66 0.51 -6.72
CA ILE A 153 11.46 0.64 -7.55
C ILE A 153 11.08 2.12 -7.53
N THR A 154 11.20 2.75 -8.69
CA THR A 154 10.85 4.16 -8.92
C THR A 154 9.70 4.23 -9.93
N PRO A 155 9.01 5.38 -10.02
CA PRO A 155 8.06 5.69 -11.09
C PRO A 155 8.58 5.43 -12.51
N GLU A 156 9.90 5.53 -12.73
CA GLU A 156 10.52 5.23 -14.02
C GLU A 156 10.42 3.74 -14.38
N VAL A 157 10.53 2.88 -13.36
CA VAL A 157 10.38 1.42 -13.48
C VAL A 157 8.89 1.05 -13.51
N ALA A 158 8.10 1.58 -12.58
CA ALA A 158 6.65 1.41 -12.55
C ALA A 158 5.99 2.51 -13.40
N LYS A 159 6.09 2.40 -14.73
CA LYS A 159 5.59 3.43 -15.66
C LYS A 159 4.12 3.75 -15.41
N GLY A 160 3.83 5.03 -15.16
CA GLY A 160 2.49 5.53 -14.85
C GLY A 160 2.21 5.68 -13.37
N ALA A 161 3.13 5.22 -12.51
CA ALA A 161 3.08 5.51 -11.08
C ALA A 161 3.65 6.90 -10.76
N VAL A 162 3.24 7.46 -9.64
CA VAL A 162 3.78 8.67 -9.02
C VAL A 162 4.35 8.33 -7.65
N TRP A 163 5.26 9.16 -7.11
CA TRP A 163 5.63 8.99 -5.72
C TRP A 163 4.41 9.32 -4.84
N ARG A 164 4.15 8.48 -3.84
CA ARG A 164 3.06 8.71 -2.89
C ARG A 164 3.24 10.00 -2.10
N ASP A 165 4.45 10.21 -1.60
CA ASP A 165 4.79 11.32 -0.71
C ASP A 165 5.90 12.15 -1.36
N ASP A 166 5.83 13.48 -1.25
CA ASP A 166 6.86 14.41 -1.74
C ASP A 166 8.12 14.46 -0.87
N ASN A 167 8.23 13.57 0.13
CA ASN A 167 9.39 13.53 0.99
C ASN A 167 10.65 13.11 0.19
N ARG A 168 11.81 13.69 0.52
CA ARG A 168 13.07 13.51 -0.23
C ARG A 168 13.49 12.04 -0.42
N HIS A 169 13.02 11.15 0.44
CA HIS A 169 13.38 9.75 0.43
C HIS A 169 12.30 8.84 -0.13
N HIS A 170 11.09 9.33 -0.41
CA HIS A 170 9.86 8.60 -0.73
C HIS A 170 9.71 7.30 0.08
N THR A 171 9.83 7.44 1.40
CA THR A 171 9.78 6.35 2.37
C THR A 171 8.66 6.55 3.38
N MET A 172 8.07 5.46 3.85
CA MET A 172 7.11 5.40 4.94
C MET A 172 7.51 4.35 5.97
N SER A 173 7.12 4.54 7.23
CA SER A 173 7.21 3.51 8.27
C SER A 173 5.83 2.91 8.52
N VAL A 174 5.77 1.59 8.69
CA VAL A 174 4.54 0.88 9.08
C VAL A 174 4.62 0.35 10.51
N PRO A 175 3.48 0.16 11.20
CA PRO A 175 3.44 -0.54 12.48
C PRO A 175 4.02 -1.95 12.39
N ALA A 176 4.52 -2.48 13.52
CA ALA A 176 5.13 -3.81 13.55
C ALA A 176 4.17 -4.97 13.21
N SER A 177 2.85 -4.80 13.37
CA SER A 177 1.84 -5.77 12.93
C SER A 177 1.80 -5.86 11.40
N HIS A 178 1.57 -4.72 10.73
CA HIS A 178 1.53 -4.60 9.28
C HIS A 178 2.87 -4.99 8.64
N TRP A 179 3.99 -4.66 9.29
CA TRP A 179 5.31 -5.13 8.85
C TRP A 179 5.40 -6.66 8.80
N ARG A 180 4.91 -7.35 9.84
CA ARG A 180 4.92 -8.82 9.88
C ARG A 180 4.04 -9.41 8.77
N GLN A 181 2.87 -8.84 8.53
CA GLN A 181 1.97 -9.27 7.45
C GLN A 181 2.58 -9.05 6.06
N LEU A 182 3.25 -7.91 5.85
CA LEU A 182 3.97 -7.59 4.62
C LEU A 182 5.08 -8.62 4.33
N VAL A 183 5.84 -8.97 5.36
CA VAL A 183 6.92 -9.97 5.27
C VAL A 183 6.36 -11.38 5.06
N ALA A 184 5.28 -11.73 5.76
CA ALA A 184 4.59 -13.01 5.66
C ALA A 184 3.80 -13.19 4.35
N ARG A 185 3.53 -12.10 3.63
CA ARG A 185 2.70 -12.05 2.41
C ARG A 185 1.23 -12.40 2.67
N ASP A 186 0.75 -12.02 3.83
CA ASP A 186 -0.59 -12.34 4.33
C ASP A 186 -1.29 -11.07 4.79
N MET A 187 -1.26 -10.05 3.93
CA MET A 187 -1.91 -8.77 4.19
C MET A 187 -3.24 -8.74 3.47
N THR A 188 -4.29 -8.38 4.19
CA THR A 188 -5.61 -8.13 3.62
C THR A 188 -5.65 -6.79 2.89
N VAL A 189 -6.64 -6.59 2.03
CA VAL A 189 -6.87 -5.31 1.34
C VAL A 189 -7.03 -4.15 2.34
N LYS A 190 -7.80 -4.36 3.41
CA LYS A 190 -8.02 -3.34 4.46
C LYS A 190 -6.71 -2.96 5.16
N GLU A 191 -5.89 -3.94 5.52
CA GLU A 191 -4.59 -3.70 6.16
C GLU A 191 -3.60 -3.01 5.21
N PHE A 192 -3.64 -3.35 3.93
CA PHE A 192 -2.85 -2.67 2.90
C PHE A 192 -3.23 -1.20 2.81
N ASP A 193 -4.52 -0.89 2.70
CA ASP A 193 -5.02 0.48 2.57
C ASP A 193 -4.72 1.27 3.85
N GLN A 194 -4.93 0.69 5.04
CA GLN A 194 -4.59 1.31 6.33
C GLN A 194 -3.10 1.63 6.47
N ALA A 195 -2.23 0.72 6.04
CA ALA A 195 -0.79 0.96 6.03
C ALA A 195 -0.43 2.01 4.96
N PHE A 196 -0.95 1.85 3.75
CA PHE A 196 -0.61 2.66 2.59
C PHE A 196 -1.11 4.10 2.71
N GLU A 197 -2.26 4.37 3.32
CA GLU A 197 -2.75 5.73 3.54
C GLU A 197 -2.21 6.34 4.84
N GLN A 198 -1.49 5.57 5.66
CA GLN A 198 -1.13 5.93 7.04
C GLN A 198 -2.37 6.27 7.90
N SER A 199 -3.54 5.75 7.54
CA SER A 199 -4.79 5.85 8.31
C SER A 199 -4.84 4.86 9.48
N THR A 200 -3.68 4.33 9.91
CA THR A 200 -3.60 3.45 11.07
C THR A 200 -4.00 4.23 12.33
N GLY A 201 -5.22 4.01 12.81
CA GLY A 201 -5.81 4.74 13.94
C GLY A 201 -6.94 5.70 13.53
N ALA A 202 -7.19 5.91 12.24
CA ALA A 202 -8.42 6.52 11.76
C ALA A 202 -9.53 5.45 11.81
N MET A 203 -10.18 5.31 12.97
CA MET A 203 -11.48 4.67 13.00
C MET A 203 -12.48 5.59 12.31
N ASP A 204 -13.35 5.02 11.47
CA ASP A 204 -14.53 5.75 11.07
C ASP A 204 -15.35 6.09 12.32
N TRP A 205 -16.05 7.22 12.33
CA TRP A 205 -16.86 7.62 13.48
C TRP A 205 -17.91 6.56 13.84
N SER A 206 -18.34 5.78 12.84
CA SER A 206 -19.20 4.62 12.99
C SER A 206 -18.55 3.49 13.79
N ASP A 207 -17.32 3.10 13.46
CA ASP A 207 -16.52 2.10 14.17
C ASP A 207 -16.17 2.55 15.59
N LEU A 208 -15.88 3.84 15.77
CA LEU A 208 -15.64 4.43 17.09
C LEU A 208 -16.91 4.40 17.95
N ALA A 209 -18.07 4.73 17.39
CA ALA A 209 -19.35 4.67 18.10
C ALA A 209 -19.71 3.23 18.50
N LEU A 210 -19.42 2.26 17.63
CA LEU A 210 -19.60 0.84 17.94
C LEU A 210 -18.68 0.38 19.07
N ALA A 211 -17.39 0.73 19.01
CA ALA A 211 -16.43 0.42 20.06
C ALA A 211 -16.81 1.10 21.38
N ALA A 212 -17.20 2.38 21.35
CA ALA A 212 -17.67 3.10 22.54
C ALA A 212 -18.86 2.40 23.19
N ARG A 213 -19.82 1.92 22.39
CA ARG A 213 -20.95 1.13 22.89
C ARG A 213 -20.52 -0.23 23.47
N GLN A 214 -19.60 -0.94 22.82
CA GLN A 214 -19.11 -2.24 23.30
C GLN A 214 -18.38 -2.14 24.64
N PHE A 215 -17.67 -1.04 24.86
CA PHE A 215 -16.94 -0.77 26.11
C PHE A 215 -17.74 0.06 27.12
N ASN A 216 -19.03 0.34 26.86
CA ASN A 216 -19.87 1.24 27.66
C ASN A 216 -19.21 2.59 27.96
N LEU A 217 -18.39 3.09 27.04
CA LEU A 217 -17.75 4.40 27.18
C LEU A 217 -18.80 5.48 27.04
N THR A 218 -18.94 6.30 28.08
CA THR A 218 -19.78 7.49 28.04
C THR A 218 -18.97 8.69 27.57
N PRO A 219 -19.62 9.74 27.02
CA PRO A 219 -18.94 11.00 26.70
C PRO A 219 -18.23 11.63 27.91
N GLU A 220 -18.75 11.41 29.12
CA GLU A 220 -18.16 11.90 30.38
C GLU A 220 -16.83 11.21 30.69
N ASP A 221 -16.70 9.90 30.40
CA ASP A 221 -15.45 9.15 30.59
C ASP A 221 -14.37 9.62 29.61
N LEU A 222 -14.74 9.92 28.37
CA LEU A 222 -13.82 10.47 27.38
C LEU A 222 -13.37 11.88 27.75
N LEU A 223 -14.29 12.73 28.20
CA LEU A 223 -13.97 14.08 28.68
C LEU A 223 -13.08 14.03 29.92
N GLY A 224 -13.35 13.13 30.87
CA GLY A 224 -12.51 12.87 32.03
C GLY A 224 -11.09 12.43 31.62
N TRP A 225 -10.97 11.48 30.69
CA TRP A 225 -9.68 11.02 30.19
C TRP A 225 -8.89 12.12 29.46
N VAL A 226 -9.57 12.96 28.65
CA VAL A 226 -8.92 14.09 27.97
C VAL A 226 -8.45 15.12 29.00
N ARG A 227 -9.29 15.44 29.99
CA ARG A 227 -8.94 16.35 31.08
C ARG A 227 -7.72 15.86 31.84
N ASP A 228 -7.73 14.61 32.30
CA ASP A 228 -6.65 14.03 33.09
C ASP A 228 -5.32 13.92 32.31
N ARG A 229 -5.36 13.88 30.97
CA ARG A 229 -4.18 13.69 30.12
C ARG A 229 -3.65 14.98 29.48
N TYR A 230 -4.50 15.97 29.27
CA TYR A 230 -4.15 17.22 28.57
C TYR A 230 -4.35 18.49 29.39
N GLU A 231 -5.14 18.45 30.47
CA GLU A 231 -5.09 19.47 31.51
C GLU A 231 -4.18 18.95 32.62
N PRO A 232 -2.91 19.38 32.69
CA PRO A 232 -2.13 19.13 33.90
C PRO A 232 -2.85 19.83 35.05
N ASP A 233 -2.98 19.12 36.17
CA ASP A 233 -3.51 19.62 37.44
C ASP A 233 -3.04 21.06 37.69
N LEU A 234 -3.91 22.05 37.42
CA LEU A 234 -3.74 23.44 37.85
C LEU A 234 -4.07 23.55 39.35
N GLY A 235 -3.58 22.59 40.13
CA GLY A 235 -3.62 22.65 41.59
C GLY A 235 -2.46 23.47 42.09
N SER A 236 -2.67 24.78 42.31
CA SER A 236 -2.05 25.60 43.39
C SER A 236 -1.72 27.07 43.07
N GLN A 237 -2.25 27.70 42.01
CA GLN A 237 -2.16 29.17 41.90
C GLN A 237 -3.41 29.80 41.27
N ALA A 238 -4.47 29.89 42.07
CA ALA A 238 -5.37 31.03 42.01
C ALA A 238 -5.96 31.16 43.41
N ALA A 239 -5.27 31.91 44.27
CA ALA A 239 -5.96 32.62 45.32
C ALA A 239 -7.16 33.31 44.67
N ALA A 240 -8.32 33.21 45.30
CA ALA A 240 -9.48 33.99 44.95
C ALA A 240 -9.09 35.48 45.01
N GLU A 241 -8.65 36.04 43.89
CA GLU A 241 -8.89 37.45 43.61
C GLU A 241 -10.30 37.49 43.05
N ASP A 242 -11.21 38.00 43.88
CA ASP A 242 -12.49 38.52 43.42
C ASP A 242 -12.19 39.51 42.29
N VAL A 243 -12.38 39.06 41.05
CA VAL A 243 -12.37 39.96 39.89
C VAL A 243 -13.71 40.67 39.91
N ASP A 244 -13.70 41.87 40.49
CA ASP A 244 -14.81 42.82 40.44
C ASP A 244 -15.09 43.16 38.97
N VAL A 245 -16.12 42.54 38.40
CA VAL A 245 -16.57 42.82 37.03
C VAL A 245 -17.37 44.12 37.08
N GLY A 246 -16.65 45.23 37.12
CA GLY A 246 -17.20 46.56 36.89
C GLY A 246 -17.95 46.57 35.57
N SER A 247 -19.26 46.79 35.66
CA SER A 247 -20.15 46.95 34.52
C SER A 247 -19.63 48.03 33.58
N SER A 248 -19.06 47.65 32.42
CA SER A 248 -19.16 48.33 31.12
C SER A 248 -18.06 47.92 30.13
N ARG A 249 -18.51 47.44 28.96
CA ARG A 249 -17.86 47.46 27.63
C ARG A 249 -16.85 46.36 27.28
N ASN A 250 -17.36 45.44 26.44
CA ASN A 250 -16.74 44.75 25.31
C ASN A 250 -15.50 43.86 25.59
N VAL A 251 -15.76 42.60 25.95
CA VAL A 251 -14.80 41.52 25.80
C VAL A 251 -14.81 41.05 24.35
N ILE A 252 -13.71 41.28 23.62
CA ILE A 252 -13.49 40.78 22.25
C ILE A 252 -12.82 39.41 22.36
N LEU A 253 -13.56 38.33 22.06
CA LEU A 253 -13.00 37.01 21.85
C LEU A 253 -12.43 36.95 20.42
N LEU A 254 -11.10 36.93 20.28
CA LEU A 254 -10.43 36.78 18.98
C LEU A 254 -10.50 35.32 18.51
N GLY A 255 -11.62 34.96 17.87
CA GLY A 255 -11.71 33.79 17.00
C GLY A 255 -11.03 34.08 15.66
N ARG A 256 -10.00 33.31 15.31
CA ARG A 256 -9.27 33.46 14.05
C ARG A 256 -9.89 32.54 13.00
N ASP A 257 -11.01 32.96 12.42
CA ASP A 257 -11.59 32.35 11.23
C ASP A 257 -10.92 32.90 9.96
N SER A 258 -10.43 32.00 9.13
CA SER A 258 -9.84 32.27 7.82
C SER A 258 -10.91 32.31 6.72
N THR A 259 -11.20 33.54 6.25
CA THR A 259 -11.50 34.02 4.87
C THR A 259 -12.50 33.28 3.96
N PRO A 260 -13.30 34.02 3.14
CA PRO A 260 -12.81 34.43 1.82
C PRO A 260 -13.17 35.88 1.43
N SER A 261 -12.20 36.61 0.87
CA SER A 261 -12.45 37.89 0.21
C SER A 261 -12.83 37.68 -1.26
N ARG A 262 -14.01 38.15 -1.64
CA ARG A 262 -14.34 38.48 -3.03
C ARG A 262 -15.18 39.75 -2.98
N ALA A 263 -14.55 40.89 -3.23
CA ALA A 263 -15.24 42.15 -3.48
C ALA A 263 -14.85 42.63 -4.87
N GLY A 264 -15.78 42.51 -5.80
CA GLY A 264 -15.94 43.54 -6.81
C GLY A 264 -16.82 44.64 -6.22
N ALA A 265 -16.46 45.89 -6.47
CA ALA A 265 -17.16 46.76 -7.41
C ALA A 265 -17.36 48.20 -6.92
N TYR A 266 -17.31 49.11 -7.90
CA TYR A 266 -17.86 50.46 -7.93
C TYR A 266 -17.24 51.54 -7.03
N GLY A 267 -16.42 52.37 -7.68
CA GLY A 267 -16.46 53.83 -7.62
C GLY A 267 -16.32 54.34 -9.05
#